data_AF-A0A9E4A5F6-F1
#
_entry.id   AF-A0A9E4A5F6-F1
#
_cell.length_a   1.000
_cell.length_b   1.000
_cell.length_c   1.000
_cell.angle_alpha   90.00
_cell.angle_beta   90.00
_cell.angle_gamma   90.00
#
_symmetry.space_group_name_H-M   'P 1'
#
loop_
_entity.id
_entity.type
_entity.pdbx_description
1 polymer ?
#
loop_
_entity_poly.entity_id
_entity_poly.type
_entity_poly.pdbx_seq_one_letter_code
_entity_poly.pdbx_strand_id
1 'polypeptide(L)'
;IEGESLILRLDMEGICVSTGSACTSGSMEPSHVLAAIGLPPQLAQGTVRFSLGKDNTEAEIDKVIEKLPKVVEQMRAMSPAYKRL
;
A
#
# COMPACT_ATOMS: atom_id res chain seq x y z
N ILE A 1 9.16 -1.05 -2.89
CA ILE A 1 7.89 -1.42 -3.56
C ILE A 1 7.10 -0.14 -3.67
N GLU A 2 6.56 0.16 -4.85
CA GLU A 2 5.76 1.36 -5.07
C GLU A 2 4.30 1.12 -4.63
N GLY A 3 3.71 2.10 -3.93
CA GLY A 3 2.35 2.00 -3.40
C GLY A 3 1.28 1.91 -4.49
N GLU A 4 1.44 2.61 -5.62
CA GLU A 4 0.48 2.56 -6.74
C GLU A 4 0.37 1.15 -7.33
N SER A 5 1.50 0.49 -7.55
CA SER A 5 1.53 -0.89 -8.03
C SER A 5 0.90 -1.87 -7.02
N LEU A 6 1.02 -1.58 -5.72
CA LEU A 6 0.40 -2.40 -4.68
C LEU A 6 -1.13 -2.20 -4.64
N ILE A 7 -1.62 -0.97 -4.79
CA ILE A 7 -3.06 -0.71 -4.90
C ILE A 7 -3.66 -1.47 -6.07
N LEU A 8 -3.05 -1.37 -7.26
CA LEU A 8 -3.59 -2.03 -8.46
C LEU A 8 -3.69 -3.55 -8.27
N ARG A 9 -2.69 -4.17 -7.64
CA ARG A 9 -2.72 -5.61 -7.36
C ARG A 9 -3.75 -6.00 -6.29
N LEU A 10 -3.94 -5.17 -5.26
CA LEU A 10 -4.97 -5.40 -4.26
C LEU A 10 -6.38 -5.21 -4.83
N ASP A 11 -6.57 -4.26 -5.74
CA ASP A 11 -7.82 -4.05 -6.46
C ASP A 11 -8.20 -5.27 -7.31
N MET A 12 -7.22 -5.90 -7.97
CA MET A 12 -7.44 -7.18 -8.68
C MET A 12 -7.87 -8.34 -7.76
N GLU A 13 -7.47 -8.30 -6.48
CA GLU A 13 -7.94 -9.23 -5.45
C GLU A 13 -9.29 -8.79 -4.84
N GLY A 14 -9.88 -7.70 -5.31
CA GLY A 14 -11.10 -7.10 -4.80
C GLY A 14 -10.93 -6.52 -3.39
N ILE A 15 -9.80 -5.85 -3.13
CA ILE A 15 -9.48 -5.16 -1.87
C ILE A 15 -9.20 -3.68 -2.19
N CYS A 16 -10.11 -2.80 -1.77
CA CYS A 16 -9.98 -1.37 -2.00
C CYS A 16 -9.08 -0.72 -0.94
N VAL A 17 -8.06 0.01 -1.38
CA VAL A 17 -7.11 0.73 -0.51
C VAL A 17 -6.70 2.07 -1.10
N SER A 18 -5.98 2.88 -0.32
CA SER A 18 -5.41 4.15 -0.75
C SER A 18 -3.89 4.21 -0.51
N THR A 19 -3.18 5.09 -1.22
CA THR A 19 -1.75 5.38 -1.05
C THR A 19 -1.58 6.87 -0.78
N GLY A 20 -0.50 7.25 -0.09
CA GLY A 20 -0.20 8.64 0.21
C GLY A 20 -1.33 9.38 0.95
N SER A 21 -1.40 10.71 0.76
CA SER A 21 -2.47 11.55 1.32
C SER A 21 -3.75 11.44 0.50
N ALA A 22 -4.33 10.24 0.42
CA ALA A 22 -5.67 9.90 -0.07
C ALA A 22 -6.08 10.28 -1.52
N CYS A 23 -5.45 11.27 -2.15
CA CYS A 23 -5.72 11.77 -3.51
C CYS A 23 -4.42 12.30 -4.13
N THR A 24 -3.61 11.46 -4.77
CA THR A 24 -2.52 11.95 -5.63
C THR A 24 -3.10 12.29 -7.01
N SER A 25 -3.77 13.43 -7.11
CA SER A 25 -4.12 14.01 -8.42
C SER A 25 -2.85 14.57 -9.07
N GLY A 26 -2.02 13.69 -9.65
CA GLY A 26 -0.93 14.05 -10.56
C GLY A 26 0.39 14.55 -9.96
N SER A 27 0.60 14.43 -8.64
CA SER A 27 1.87 14.83 -8.00
C SER A 27 2.70 13.60 -7.57
N MET A 28 3.97 13.56 -7.98
CA MET A 28 4.97 12.57 -7.56
C MET A 28 5.51 12.82 -6.14
N GLU A 29 5.05 13.89 -5.48
CA GLU A 29 5.51 14.26 -4.14
C GLU A 29 4.96 13.28 -3.09
N PRO A 30 5.80 12.85 -2.12
CA PRO A 30 5.35 12.04 -1.01
C PRO A 30 4.32 12.79 -0.15
N SER A 31 3.50 12.04 0.59
CA SER A 31 2.51 12.63 1.51
C SER A 31 3.15 13.67 2.43
N HIS A 32 2.64 14.90 2.40
CA HIS A 32 3.07 15.98 3.28
C HIS A 32 2.97 15.61 4.78
N VAL A 33 2.01 14.78 5.15
CA VAL A 33 1.87 14.24 6.51
C VAL A 33 3.02 13.27 6.83
N LEU A 34 3.33 12.35 5.92
CA LEU A 34 4.43 11.39 6.12
C LEU A 34 5.79 12.10 6.18
N ALA A 35 5.97 13.15 5.38
CA ALA A 35 7.16 14.01 5.45
C ALA A 35 7.25 14.75 6.79
N ALA A 36 6.13 15.30 7.29
CA ALA A 36 6.09 16.04 8.55
C ALA A 36 6.43 15.17 9.78
N ILE A 37 6.09 13.87 9.75
CA ILE A 37 6.49 12.91 10.81
C ILE A 37 7.91 12.36 10.63
N GLY A 38 8.67 12.88 9.65
CA GLY A 38 10.07 12.51 9.42
C GLY A 38 10.27 11.20 8.68
N LEU A 39 9.26 10.68 7.98
CA LEU A 39 9.43 9.45 7.20
C LEU A 39 10.32 9.73 5.97
N PRO A 40 11.37 8.94 5.72
CA PRO A 40 12.18 9.07 4.51
C PRO A 40 11.32 8.97 3.25
N PRO A 41 11.58 9.79 2.21
CA PRO A 41 10.80 9.79 0.97
C PRO A 41 10.69 8.40 0.31
N GLN A 42 11.77 7.61 0.38
CA GLN A 42 11.83 6.26 -0.19
C GLN A 42 10.86 5.29 0.50
N LEU A 43 10.58 5.50 1.80
CA LEU A 43 9.60 4.71 2.54
C LEU A 43 8.19 5.25 2.33
N ALA A 44 8.04 6.58 2.21
CA ALA A 44 6.74 7.22 1.99
C ALA A 44 6.05 6.77 0.69
N GLN A 45 6.83 6.53 -0.38
CA GLN A 45 6.32 6.06 -1.68
C GLN A 45 5.71 4.65 -1.64
N GLY A 46 6.10 3.82 -0.67
CA GLY A 46 5.60 2.44 -0.51
C GLY A 46 4.44 2.30 0.46
N THR A 47 3.83 3.41 0.90
CA THR A 47 2.77 3.37 1.92
C THR A 47 1.41 3.01 1.34
N VAL A 48 0.62 2.29 2.14
CA VAL A 48 -0.78 1.99 1.84
C VAL A 48 -1.59 2.22 3.11
N ARG A 49 -2.79 2.78 2.95
CA ARG A 49 -3.73 3.06 4.03
C ARG A 49 -5.02 2.27 3.80
N PHE A 50 -5.34 1.44 4.80
CA PHE A 50 -6.64 0.83 4.99
C PHE A 50 -7.49 1.74 5.87
N SER A 51 -8.78 1.88 5.55
CA SER A 51 -9.73 2.64 6.35
C SER A 51 -10.98 1.80 6.49
N LEU A 52 -11.28 1.37 7.72
CA LEU A 52 -12.41 0.51 8.02
C LEU A 52 -13.64 1.35 8.34
N GLY A 53 -14.80 0.88 7.92
CA GLY A 53 -16.12 1.42 8.23
C GLY A 53 -16.97 0.42 9.02
N LYS A 54 -18.13 0.89 9.49
CA LYS A 54 -19.08 0.11 10.29
C LYS A 54 -19.60 -1.16 9.61
N ASP A 55 -19.57 -1.20 8.28
CA ASP A 55 -20.12 -2.28 7.47
C ASP A 55 -19.07 -3.33 7.11
N ASN A 56 -17.81 -3.12 7.50
CA ASN A 56 -16.77 -4.12 7.28
C ASN A 56 -16.99 -5.36 8.15
N THR A 57 -16.60 -6.52 7.61
CA THR A 57 -16.76 -7.82 8.28
C THR A 57 -15.42 -8.45 8.61
N GLU A 58 -15.40 -9.34 9.60
CA GLU A 58 -14.20 -10.12 9.96
C GLU A 58 -13.69 -10.95 8.77
N ALA A 59 -14.59 -11.52 7.97
CA ALA A 59 -14.24 -12.27 6.77
C ALA A 59 -13.50 -11.41 5.70
N GLU A 60 -13.83 -10.12 5.60
CA GLU A 60 -13.09 -9.20 4.73
C GLU A 60 -11.68 -8.94 5.26
N ILE A 61 -11.52 -8.86 6.59
CA ILE A 61 -10.20 -8.73 7.23
C ILE A 61 -9.37 -9.99 7.01
N ASP A 62 -9.97 -11.17 7.16
CA ASP A 62 -9.31 -12.45 6.88
C ASP A 62 -8.81 -12.53 5.44
N LYS A 63 -9.65 -12.09 4.48
CA LYS A 63 -9.26 -11.98 3.08
C LYS A 63 -8.05 -11.07 2.89
N VAL A 64 -8.01 -9.91 3.55
CA VAL A 64 -6.86 -8.99 3.48
C VAL A 64 -5.60 -9.65 4.04
N ILE A 65 -5.70 -10.30 5.20
CA ILE A 65 -4.58 -11.00 5.85
C ILE A 65 -4.06 -12.14 4.98
N GLU A 66 -4.93 -12.85 4.25
CA GLU A 66 -4.53 -13.93 3.35
C GLU A 66 -3.84 -13.41 2.08
N LYS A 67 -4.34 -12.31 1.49
CA LYS A 67 -3.93 -11.85 0.16
C LYS A 67 -2.77 -10.86 0.20
N LEU A 68 -2.76 -9.93 1.15
CA LEU A 68 -1.74 -8.88 1.20
C LEU A 68 -0.31 -9.42 1.26
N PRO A 69 0.03 -10.41 2.11
CA PRO A 69 1.39 -10.96 2.16
C PRO A 69 1.82 -11.58 0.84
N LYS A 70 0.92 -12.34 0.19
CA LYS A 70 1.18 -12.99 -1.11
C LYS A 70 1.51 -11.96 -2.19
N VAL A 71 0.70 -10.90 -2.28
CA VAL A 71 0.92 -9.80 -3.22
C VAL A 71 2.26 -9.11 -2.96
N VAL A 72 2.56 -8.80 -1.70
CA VAL A 72 3.82 -8.15 -1.31
C VAL A 72 5.04 -9.03 -1.63
N GLU A 73 4.96 -10.34 -1.37
CA GLU A 73 6.02 -11.29 -1.70
C GLU A 73 6.29 -11.38 -3.20
N GLN A 74 5.24 -11.48 -4.01
CA GLN A 74 5.36 -11.47 -5.47
C GLN A 74 6.04 -10.19 -5.96
N MET A 75 5.62 -9.03 -5.45
CA MET A 75 6.21 -7.73 -5.80
C MET A 75 7.69 -7.62 -5.40
N ARG A 76 8.05 -8.15 -4.23
CA ARG A 76 9.45 -8.22 -3.76
C ARG A 76 10.29 -9.13 -4.65
N ALA A 77 9.76 -10.29 -5.04
CA ALA A 77 10.47 -11.24 -5.89
C ALA A 77 10.79 -10.68 -7.29
N MET A 78 9.96 -9.77 -7.82
CA MET A 78 10.21 -9.11 -9.11
C MET A 78 11.11 -7.87 -9.00
N SER A 79 11.41 -7.40 -7.78
CA SER A 79 12.16 -6.15 -7.59
C SER A 79 13.66 -6.42 -7.51
N PRO A 80 14.46 -6.00 -8.52
CA PRO A 80 15.91 -6.17 -8.49
C PRO A 80 16.61 -5.33 -7.40
N ALA A 81 15.92 -4.32 -6.87
CA ALA A 81 16.41 -3.45 -5.80
C ALA A 81 16.08 -3.98 -4.39
N TYR A 82 15.24 -5.02 -4.26
CA TYR A 82 14.86 -5.54 -2.96
C TYR A 82 15.99 -6.38 -2.36
N LYS A 83 16.59 -5.87 -1.28
CA LYS A 83 17.46 -6.64 -0.39
C LYS A 83 16.65 -6.99 0.85
N ARG A 84 16.58 -8.29 1.19
CA ARG A 84 16.02 -8.72 2.46
C ARG A 84 16.95 -8.17 3.55
N LEU A 85 16.48 -7.16 4.29
CA LEU A 85 17.16 -6.60 5.46
C LEU A 85 17.29 -7.66 6.56
#